data_AF-A0A0F9F1K5-F1
#
_entry.id   AF-A0A0F9F1K5-F1
#
_cell.length_a   1.000
_cell.length_b   1.000
_cell.length_c   1.000
_cell.angle_alpha   90.00
_cell.angle_beta   90.00
_cell.angle_gamma   90.00
#
_symmetry.space_group_name_H-M   'P 1'
#
loop_
_entity.id
_entity.type
_entity.pdbx_description
1 polymer ?
#
loop_
_entity_poly.entity_id
_entity_poly.type
_entity_poly.pdbx_seq_one_letter_code
_entity_poly.pdbx_strand_id
1 'polypeptide(L)'
;MEGETDKAKLGEPQPGGPQTATPEVPQTPTSYNPEQANKLVSDALSKQGREHKAEIIVVTSERDTAKTQLTSRDGEITDLTGERDDLKAKIDDLASEDPTRFNLVKRESALTVQVNQLRTDRRTLEADKATHATAKKLTDDTLREITVMDVATGKKDASGKAIGNPEQLKEVCEKIGATTEEQIQTVADTLWPEAVTTAAAQLKILPGGTLGGKESLSNLSPEEKVRRGLAAKIKEG
;
A
#
# COMPACT_ATOMS: atom_id res chain seq x y z
N MET A 1 -6.17 -54.23 36.91
CA MET A 1 -6.47 -54.01 38.34
C MET A 1 -6.87 -52.55 38.44
N GLU A 2 -8.10 -52.13 38.69
CA GLU A 2 -9.42 -52.68 39.04
C GLU A 2 -10.45 -51.73 38.36
N GLY A 3 -11.59 -52.19 37.84
CA GLY A 3 -12.88 -52.25 38.56
C GLY A 3 -13.43 -50.83 38.77
N GLU A 4 -14.61 -50.41 38.31
CA GLU A 4 -15.95 -50.82 38.78
C GLU A 4 -16.98 -49.91 38.04
N THR A 5 -17.78 -50.42 37.08
CA THR A 5 -19.25 -50.69 37.15
C THR A 5 -20.08 -49.52 37.71
N ASP A 6 -21.07 -48.96 37.02
CA ASP A 6 -22.48 -49.42 36.90
C ASP A 6 -23.32 -48.10 36.73
N LYS A 7 -24.45 -47.95 36.02
CA LYS A 7 -25.58 -48.81 35.70
C LYS A 7 -26.23 -48.36 34.39
N ALA A 8 -26.54 -49.35 33.55
CA ALA A 8 -27.68 -49.30 32.65
C ALA A 8 -28.99 -49.40 33.45
N LYS A 9 -30.02 -48.65 33.06
CA LYS A 9 -31.41 -48.97 33.39
C LYS A 9 -32.20 -49.04 32.09
N LEU A 10 -32.51 -50.28 31.72
CA LEU A 10 -33.48 -50.69 30.72
C LEU A 10 -34.89 -50.75 31.36
N GLY A 11 -35.91 -50.56 30.53
CA GLY A 11 -37.30 -50.99 30.75
C GLY A 11 -38.27 -49.82 30.95
N GLU A 12 -39.38 -49.66 30.22
CA GLU A 12 -40.11 -50.58 29.32
C GLU A 12 -41.08 -49.77 28.42
N PRO A 13 -41.68 -50.38 27.38
CA PRO A 13 -42.28 -49.70 26.24
C PRO A 13 -43.78 -49.40 26.45
N GLN A 14 -44.28 -48.34 25.79
CA GLN A 14 -45.72 -48.17 25.55
C GLN A 14 -46.06 -48.13 24.06
N PRO A 15 -47.21 -48.71 23.67
CA PRO A 15 -47.46 -49.23 22.35
C PRO A 15 -47.99 -48.17 21.39
N GLY A 16 -47.67 -48.38 20.11
CA GLY A 16 -48.16 -47.57 19.01
C GLY A 16 -49.68 -47.56 18.91
N GLY A 17 -50.24 -46.35 18.91
CA GLY A 17 -51.44 -46.05 18.14
C GLY A 17 -51.01 -45.59 16.73
N PRO A 18 -51.76 -45.93 15.67
CA PRO A 18 -51.45 -45.48 14.32
C PRO A 18 -51.72 -43.97 14.22
N GLN A 19 -50.67 -43.16 14.35
CA GLN A 19 -50.72 -41.79 13.84
C GLN A 19 -50.64 -41.91 12.32
N THR A 20 -51.79 -41.78 11.67
CA THR A 20 -51.88 -41.48 10.24
C THR A 20 -51.00 -40.27 9.95
N ALA A 21 -49.82 -40.52 9.40
CA ALA A 21 -49.01 -39.51 8.76
C ALA A 21 -49.82 -39.00 7.58
N THR A 22 -50.49 -37.86 7.77
CA THR A 22 -50.94 -37.04 6.67
C THR A 22 -49.73 -36.79 5.78
N PRO A 23 -49.73 -37.16 4.50
CA PRO A 23 -48.62 -36.83 3.61
C PRO A 23 -48.51 -35.31 3.60
N GLU A 24 -47.36 -34.81 4.06
CA GLU A 24 -47.01 -33.40 3.93
C GLU A 24 -47.03 -33.10 2.44
N VAL A 25 -48.01 -32.29 2.03
CA VAL A 25 -48.22 -31.87 0.65
C VAL A 25 -46.89 -31.29 0.16
N PRO A 26 -46.37 -31.70 -1.02
CA PRO A 26 -45.19 -31.08 -1.59
C PRO A 26 -45.46 -29.59 -1.72
N GLN A 27 -44.78 -28.77 -0.93
CA GLN A 27 -44.86 -27.32 -1.08
C GLN A 27 -44.38 -27.01 -2.49
N THR A 28 -45.29 -26.47 -3.30
CA THR A 28 -45.02 -25.98 -4.64
C THR A 28 -43.85 -25.00 -4.59
N PRO A 29 -42.93 -25.02 -5.57
CA PRO A 29 -41.80 -24.10 -5.59
C PRO A 29 -42.33 -22.67 -5.57
N THR A 30 -42.01 -21.93 -4.52
CA THR A 30 -42.33 -20.51 -4.38
C THR A 30 -41.71 -19.79 -5.57
N SER A 31 -42.52 -19.41 -6.57
CA SER A 31 -42.00 -18.66 -7.72
C SER A 31 -41.68 -17.24 -7.24
N TYR A 32 -40.40 -16.97 -7.02
CA TYR A 32 -39.94 -15.63 -6.67
C TYR A 32 -40.21 -14.68 -7.84
N ASN A 33 -40.80 -13.51 -7.54
CA ASN A 33 -40.81 -12.39 -8.49
C ASN A 33 -39.35 -12.00 -8.79
N PRO A 34 -38.97 -11.65 -10.04
CA PRO A 34 -37.65 -11.15 -10.42
C PRO A 34 -36.99 -10.18 -9.41
N GLU A 35 -37.76 -9.27 -8.80
CA GLU A 35 -37.24 -8.34 -7.79
C GLU A 35 -36.81 -9.03 -6.48
N GLN A 36 -37.56 -10.04 -6.04
CA GLN A 36 -37.23 -10.82 -4.84
C GLN A 36 -36.02 -11.70 -5.08
N ALA A 37 -35.89 -12.28 -6.28
CA ALA A 37 -34.71 -13.05 -6.67
C ALA A 37 -33.45 -12.16 -6.68
N ASN A 38 -33.52 -10.97 -7.26
CA ASN A 38 -32.42 -10.01 -7.29
C ASN A 38 -32.01 -9.56 -5.87
N LYS A 39 -32.98 -9.31 -4.99
CA LYS A 39 -32.70 -8.96 -3.59
C LYS A 39 -31.98 -10.09 -2.87
N LEU A 40 -32.44 -11.33 -3.01
CA LEU A 40 -31.81 -12.51 -2.38
C LEU A 40 -30.38 -12.72 -2.89
N VAL A 41 -30.14 -12.55 -4.20
CA VAL A 41 -28.79 -12.64 -4.79
C VAL A 41 -27.90 -11.52 -4.26
N SER A 42 -28.39 -10.28 -4.20
CA SER A 42 -27.65 -9.14 -3.65
C SER A 42 -27.30 -9.33 -2.17
N ASP A 43 -28.26 -9.81 -1.37
CA ASP A 43 -28.07 -10.08 0.06
C ASP A 43 -27.06 -11.23 0.27
N ALA A 44 -27.13 -12.28 -0.55
CA ALA A 44 -26.19 -13.40 -0.53
C ALA A 44 -24.77 -12.96 -0.92
N LEU A 45 -24.61 -12.19 -2.00
CA LEU A 45 -23.31 -11.64 -2.42
C LEU A 45 -22.73 -10.69 -1.37
N SER A 46 -23.57 -9.86 -0.75
CA SER A 46 -23.16 -8.97 0.33
C SER A 46 -22.72 -9.73 1.56
N LYS A 47 -23.42 -10.81 1.92
CA LYS A 47 -23.05 -11.70 3.02
C LYS A 47 -21.72 -12.41 2.72
N GLN A 48 -21.58 -13.00 1.54
CA GLN A 48 -20.35 -13.64 1.09
C GLN A 48 -19.18 -12.66 1.08
N GLY A 49 -19.38 -11.43 0.60
CA GLY A 49 -18.34 -10.39 0.61
C GLY A 49 -17.88 -10.02 2.02
N ARG A 50 -18.79 -9.98 3.00
CA ARG A 50 -18.45 -9.75 4.41
C ARG A 50 -17.69 -10.92 5.02
N GLU A 51 -18.14 -12.15 4.76
CA GLU A 51 -17.50 -13.38 5.25
C GLU A 51 -16.09 -13.52 4.67
N HIS A 52 -15.94 -13.38 3.35
CA HIS A 52 -14.64 -13.45 2.68
C HIS A 52 -13.70 -12.34 3.15
N LYS A 53 -14.20 -11.11 3.39
CA LYS A 53 -13.40 -10.03 3.97
C LYS A 53 -12.92 -10.38 5.38
N ALA A 54 -13.78 -10.95 6.21
CA ALA A 54 -13.42 -11.38 7.56
C ALA A 54 -12.34 -12.47 7.54
N GLU A 55 -12.49 -13.47 6.67
CA GLU A 55 -11.50 -14.54 6.49
C GLU A 55 -10.16 -14.00 5.98
N ILE A 56 -10.18 -13.10 4.98
CA ILE A 56 -8.95 -12.45 4.48
C ILE A 56 -8.22 -11.72 5.60
N ILE A 57 -8.94 -11.00 6.47
CA ILE A 57 -8.32 -10.28 7.59
C ILE A 57 -7.61 -11.25 8.53
N VAL A 58 -8.25 -12.37 8.88
CA VAL A 58 -7.65 -13.40 9.75
C VAL A 58 -6.41 -14.00 9.10
N VAL A 59 -6.50 -14.46 7.86
CA VAL A 59 -5.37 -15.08 7.14
C VAL A 59 -4.22 -14.09 6.95
N THR A 60 -4.53 -12.82 6.69
CA THR A 60 -3.54 -11.74 6.58
C THR A 60 -2.80 -11.54 7.92
N SER A 61 -3.55 -11.48 9.02
CA SER A 61 -2.99 -11.35 10.37
C SER A 61 -2.11 -12.54 10.75
N GLU A 62 -2.55 -13.77 10.45
CA GLU A 62 -1.78 -14.99 10.70
C GLU A 62 -0.48 -15.01 9.88
N ARG A 63 -0.54 -14.67 8.60
CA ARG A 63 0.64 -14.56 7.73
C ARG A 63 1.64 -13.55 8.27
N ASP A 64 1.18 -12.38 8.71
CA ASP A 64 2.06 -11.31 9.20
C ASP A 64 2.71 -11.69 10.54
N THR A 65 1.95 -12.39 11.40
CA THR A 65 2.46 -12.99 12.64
C THR A 65 3.53 -14.03 12.34
N ALA A 66 3.27 -14.96 11.41
CA ALA A 66 4.22 -16.00 11.01
C ALA A 66 5.49 -15.40 10.41
N LYS A 67 5.38 -14.35 9.59
CA LYS A 67 6.54 -13.66 9.00
C LYS A 67 7.42 -12.99 10.06
N THR A 68 6.79 -12.40 11.08
CA THR A 68 7.50 -11.80 12.22
C THR A 68 8.23 -12.87 13.03
N GLN A 69 7.56 -14.00 13.32
CA GLN A 69 8.18 -15.13 14.00
C GLN A 69 9.34 -15.73 13.22
N LEU A 70 9.21 -15.89 11.90
CA LEU A 70 10.28 -16.40 11.04
C LEU A 70 11.52 -15.50 11.12
N THR A 71 11.33 -14.19 11.01
CA THR A 71 12.41 -13.21 11.10
C THR A 71 13.10 -13.26 12.48
N SER A 72 12.32 -13.42 13.56
CA SER A 72 12.86 -13.59 14.91
C SER A 72 13.70 -14.86 15.03
N ARG A 73 13.19 -15.99 14.51
CA ARG A 73 13.88 -17.29 14.58
C ARG A 73 15.14 -17.31 13.73
N ASP A 74 15.14 -16.69 12.56
CA ASP A 74 16.35 -16.53 11.74
C ASP A 74 17.42 -15.67 12.45
N GLY A 75 16.97 -14.67 13.23
CA GLY A 75 17.80 -13.93 14.17
C GLY A 75 18.44 -14.85 15.20
N GLU A 76 17.62 -15.58 15.96
CA GLU A 76 18.08 -16.53 16.99
C GLU A 76 19.05 -17.58 16.44
N ILE A 77 18.76 -18.16 15.26
CA ILE A 77 19.64 -19.16 14.62
C ILE A 77 20.99 -18.54 14.27
N THR A 78 21.00 -17.30 13.79
CA THR A 78 22.25 -16.60 13.49
C THR A 78 23.07 -16.42 14.76
N ASP A 79 22.43 -16.01 15.84
CA ASP A 79 23.10 -15.67 17.09
C ASP A 79 23.65 -16.96 17.74
N LEU A 80 22.85 -18.03 17.80
CA LEU A 80 23.28 -19.36 18.26
C LEU A 80 24.40 -19.95 17.39
N THR A 81 24.39 -19.69 16.07
CA THR A 81 25.47 -20.09 15.17
C THR A 81 26.77 -19.37 15.53
N GLY A 82 26.69 -18.06 15.81
CA GLY A 82 27.82 -17.29 16.29
C GLY A 82 28.36 -17.81 17.62
N GLU A 83 27.49 -18.06 18.60
CA GLU A 83 27.88 -18.60 19.91
C GLU A 83 28.55 -19.98 19.80
N ARG A 84 28.02 -20.87 18.95
CA ARG A 84 28.62 -22.18 18.69
C ARG A 84 30.02 -22.04 18.13
N ASP A 85 30.23 -21.15 17.15
CA ASP A 85 31.52 -20.96 16.51
C ASP A 85 32.52 -20.33 17.49
N ASP A 86 32.08 -19.40 18.34
CA ASP A 86 32.88 -18.84 19.44
C ASP A 86 33.28 -19.90 20.47
N LEU A 87 32.35 -20.76 20.87
CA LEU A 87 32.63 -21.86 21.80
C LEU A 87 33.59 -22.87 21.18
N LYS A 88 33.47 -23.14 19.87
CA LYS A 88 34.39 -24.01 19.15
C LYS A 88 35.80 -23.44 19.10
N ALA A 89 35.94 -22.13 18.84
CA ALA A 89 37.23 -21.44 18.92
C ALA A 89 37.83 -21.53 20.32
N LYS A 90 37.04 -21.34 21.38
CA LYS A 90 37.49 -21.47 22.78
C LYS A 90 37.91 -22.90 23.15
N ILE A 91 37.27 -23.91 22.59
CA ILE A 91 37.67 -25.32 22.79
C ILE A 91 39.02 -25.57 22.11
N ASP A 92 39.20 -25.06 20.88
CA ASP A 92 40.48 -25.14 20.18
C ASP A 92 41.59 -24.33 20.90
N ASP A 93 41.23 -23.23 21.58
CA ASP A 93 42.13 -22.41 22.42
C ASP A 93 42.67 -23.16 23.62
N LEU A 94 41.79 -23.82 24.38
CA LEU A 94 42.18 -24.59 25.56
C LEU A 94 42.99 -25.85 25.20
N ALA A 95 42.88 -26.32 23.96
CA ALA A 95 43.60 -27.47 23.46
C ALA A 95 44.99 -27.14 22.85
N SER A 96 45.35 -25.85 22.72
CA SER A 96 46.58 -25.43 22.02
C SER A 96 47.73 -25.08 22.99
N GLU A 97 48.88 -25.75 22.85
CA GLU A 97 50.10 -25.50 23.64
C GLU A 97 51.03 -24.39 23.08
N ASP A 98 50.66 -23.72 21.96
CA ASP A 98 51.47 -22.66 21.32
C ASP A 98 51.04 -21.22 21.73
N PRO A 99 51.93 -20.43 22.37
CA PRO A 99 51.65 -19.06 22.81
C PRO A 99 51.32 -18.06 21.68
N THR A 100 51.84 -18.29 20.47
CA THR A 100 51.59 -17.40 19.32
C THR A 100 50.18 -17.62 18.78
N ARG A 101 49.77 -18.88 18.72
CA ARG A 101 48.40 -19.27 18.34
C ARG A 101 47.38 -18.74 19.34
N PHE A 102 47.68 -18.84 20.64
CA PHE A 102 46.85 -18.26 21.70
C PHE A 102 46.57 -16.75 21.51
N ASN A 103 47.60 -15.96 21.17
CA ASN A 103 47.43 -14.52 20.95
C ASN A 103 46.64 -14.19 19.67
N LEU A 104 46.84 -14.95 18.59
CA LEU A 104 46.09 -14.77 17.35
C LEU A 104 44.61 -15.09 17.54
N VAL A 105 44.28 -16.18 18.25
CA VAL A 105 42.89 -16.54 18.50
C VAL A 105 42.22 -15.59 19.49
N LYS A 106 42.94 -15.08 20.49
CA LYS A 106 42.42 -13.99 21.34
C LYS A 106 42.04 -12.75 20.52
N ARG A 107 42.80 -12.45 19.46
CA ARG A 107 42.47 -11.35 18.54
C ARG A 107 41.29 -11.71 17.63
N GLU A 108 41.23 -12.95 17.16
CA GLU A 108 40.13 -13.45 16.33
C GLU A 108 38.80 -13.46 17.09
N SER A 109 38.76 -13.97 18.32
CA SER A 109 37.56 -13.92 19.18
C SER A 109 37.11 -12.49 19.45
N ALA A 110 38.03 -11.56 19.70
CA ALA A 110 37.69 -10.14 19.84
C ALA A 110 37.09 -9.55 18.55
N LEU A 111 37.60 -9.95 17.37
CA LEU A 111 37.05 -9.55 16.08
C LEU A 111 35.68 -10.18 15.82
N THR A 112 35.47 -11.45 16.15
CA THR A 112 34.17 -12.11 15.99
C THR A 112 33.09 -11.46 16.85
N VAL A 113 33.41 -11.12 18.11
CA VAL A 113 32.51 -10.36 18.98
C VAL A 113 32.16 -9.01 18.34
N GLN A 114 33.14 -8.30 17.77
CA GLN A 114 32.87 -7.04 17.06
C GLN A 114 32.00 -7.23 15.81
N VAL A 115 32.25 -8.28 15.02
CA VAL A 115 31.44 -8.59 13.82
C VAL A 115 30.00 -8.92 14.20
N ASN A 116 29.79 -9.70 15.25
CA ASN A 116 28.46 -10.03 15.76
C ASN A 116 27.75 -8.77 16.27
N GLN A 117 28.44 -7.91 17.01
CA GLN A 117 27.89 -6.63 17.45
C GLN A 117 27.49 -5.75 16.25
N LEU A 118 28.36 -5.57 15.26
CA LEU A 118 28.08 -4.80 14.05
C LEU A 118 26.90 -5.37 13.26
N ARG A 119 26.72 -6.69 13.27
CA ARG A 119 25.58 -7.35 12.62
C ARG A 119 24.27 -7.03 13.35
N THR A 120 24.27 -7.06 14.68
CA THR A 120 23.14 -6.65 15.51
C THR A 120 22.81 -5.17 15.29
N ASP A 121 23.81 -4.29 15.38
CA ASP A 121 23.64 -2.85 15.15
C ASP A 121 23.08 -2.56 13.76
N ARG A 122 23.53 -3.28 12.73
CA ARG A 122 23.00 -3.17 11.37
C ARG A 122 21.54 -3.60 11.28
N ARG A 123 21.14 -4.67 11.95
CA ARG A 123 19.73 -5.12 11.99
C ARG A 123 18.85 -4.06 12.65
N THR A 124 19.28 -3.52 13.79
CA THR A 124 18.58 -2.44 14.50
C THR A 124 18.45 -1.21 13.63
N LEU A 125 19.53 -0.76 12.99
CA LEU A 125 19.51 0.40 12.12
C LEU A 125 18.53 0.23 10.94
N GLU A 126 18.43 -0.97 10.38
CA GLU A 126 17.51 -1.24 9.28
C GLU A 126 16.04 -1.24 9.75
N ALA A 127 15.77 -1.76 10.95
CA ALA A 127 14.45 -1.68 11.58
C ALA A 127 14.06 -0.21 11.89
N ASP A 128 15.00 0.58 12.39
CA ASP A 128 14.80 2.00 12.68
C ASP A 128 14.51 2.79 11.39
N LYS A 129 15.23 2.51 10.30
CA LYS A 129 14.95 3.13 8.98
C LYS A 129 13.54 2.80 8.48
N ALA A 130 13.08 1.56 8.61
CA ALA A 130 11.73 1.18 8.20
C ALA A 130 10.66 1.92 9.03
N THR A 131 10.91 2.06 10.33
CA THR A 131 10.04 2.82 11.25
C THR A 131 10.01 4.31 10.86
N HIS A 132 11.18 4.91 10.62
CA HIS A 132 11.29 6.30 10.18
C HIS A 132 10.64 6.56 8.81
N ALA A 133 10.77 5.64 7.85
CA ALA A 133 10.12 5.76 6.55
C ALA A 133 8.59 5.77 6.69
N THR A 134 8.05 4.94 7.57
CA THR A 134 6.61 4.89 7.86
C THR A 134 6.14 6.17 8.55
N ALA A 135 6.88 6.64 9.56
CA ALA A 135 6.58 7.89 10.26
C ALA A 135 6.65 9.10 9.30
N LYS A 136 7.64 9.14 8.41
CA LYS A 136 7.76 10.18 7.40
C LYS A 136 6.56 10.20 6.46
N LYS A 137 6.16 9.04 5.94
CA LYS A 137 4.96 8.93 5.08
C LYS A 137 3.71 9.45 5.79
N LEU A 138 3.51 9.06 7.06
CA LEU A 138 2.37 9.53 7.85
C LEU A 138 2.37 11.06 8.00
N THR A 139 3.52 11.65 8.29
CA THR A 139 3.66 13.11 8.39
C THR A 139 3.39 13.79 7.05
N ASP A 140 3.96 13.28 5.95
CA ASP A 140 3.75 13.82 4.61
C ASP A 140 2.26 13.75 4.21
N ASP A 141 1.59 12.62 4.49
CA ASP A 141 0.15 12.43 4.25
C ASP A 141 -0.71 13.39 5.09
N THR A 142 -0.34 13.61 6.36
CA THR A 142 -1.04 14.53 7.28
C THR A 142 -0.88 15.99 6.83
N LEU A 143 0.34 16.40 6.47
CA LEU A 143 0.59 17.75 5.95
C LEU A 143 -0.21 18.00 4.67
N ARG A 144 -0.23 17.02 3.75
CA ARG A 144 -1.04 17.09 2.54
C ARG A 144 -2.53 17.24 2.85
N GLU A 145 -3.05 16.51 3.84
CA GLU A 145 -4.45 16.63 4.26
C GLU A 145 -4.76 18.03 4.80
N ILE A 146 -3.89 18.59 5.64
CA ILE A 146 -4.02 19.97 6.14
C ILE A 146 -4.02 20.96 4.96
N THR A 147 -3.07 20.85 4.03
CA THR A 147 -3.01 21.72 2.84
C THR A 147 -4.29 21.62 2.00
N VAL A 148 -4.83 20.41 1.80
CA VAL A 148 -6.09 20.22 1.07
C VAL A 148 -7.25 20.90 1.80
N MET A 149 -7.32 20.80 3.13
CA MET A 149 -8.35 21.49 3.92
C MET A 149 -8.21 23.01 3.82
N ASP A 150 -7.01 23.55 3.96
CA ASP A 150 -6.75 25.00 3.89
C ASP A 150 -7.10 25.55 2.50
N VAL A 151 -6.65 24.90 1.43
CA VAL A 151 -6.94 25.32 0.06
C VAL A 151 -8.44 25.25 -0.24
N ALA A 152 -9.10 24.15 0.11
CA ALA A 152 -10.54 24.00 -0.14
C ALA A 152 -11.37 25.02 0.66
N THR A 153 -11.09 25.20 1.94
CA THR A 153 -11.82 26.18 2.78
C THR A 153 -11.53 27.63 2.37
N GLY A 154 -10.37 27.90 1.78
CA GLY A 154 -10.01 29.18 1.19
C GLY A 154 -10.84 29.54 -0.06
N LYS A 155 -11.43 28.57 -0.76
CA LYS A 155 -12.20 28.82 -1.99
C LYS A 155 -13.56 29.43 -1.72
N LYS A 156 -13.77 30.62 -2.29
CA LYS A 156 -14.99 31.42 -2.16
C LYS A 156 -15.53 31.83 -3.52
N ASP A 157 -16.85 31.96 -3.63
CA ASP A 157 -17.48 32.57 -4.79
C ASP A 157 -17.35 34.10 -4.78
N ALA A 158 -17.85 34.76 -5.84
CA ALA A 158 -17.87 36.22 -5.95
C ALA A 158 -18.67 36.92 -4.83
N SER A 159 -19.51 36.19 -4.10
CA SER A 159 -20.27 36.70 -2.95
C SER A 159 -19.53 36.49 -1.63
N GLY A 160 -18.33 35.91 -1.65
CA GLY A 160 -17.52 35.60 -0.47
C GLY A 160 -17.97 34.34 0.27
N LYS A 161 -18.91 33.56 -0.27
CA LYS A 161 -19.38 32.31 0.33
C LYS A 161 -18.42 31.17 -0.01
N ALA A 162 -18.08 30.35 0.97
CA ALA A 162 -17.23 29.18 0.76
C ALA A 162 -17.90 28.18 -0.21
N ILE A 163 -17.16 27.80 -1.25
CA ILE A 163 -17.60 26.86 -2.30
C ILE A 163 -16.73 25.60 -2.35
N GLY A 164 -15.54 25.62 -1.75
CA GLY A 164 -14.66 24.47 -1.75
C GLY A 164 -15.15 23.34 -0.84
N ASN A 165 -14.87 22.11 -1.27
CA ASN A 165 -15.16 20.88 -0.54
C ASN A 165 -13.83 20.10 -0.36
N PRO A 166 -13.32 19.99 0.88
CA PRO A 166 -12.05 19.31 1.15
C PRO A 166 -12.01 17.85 0.69
N GLU A 167 -13.10 17.10 0.85
CA GLU A 167 -13.19 15.70 0.48
C GLU A 167 -13.10 15.50 -1.04
N GLN A 168 -13.78 16.36 -1.81
CA GLN A 168 -13.71 16.35 -3.28
C GLN A 168 -12.32 16.73 -3.78
N LEU A 169 -11.69 17.74 -3.17
CA LEU A 169 -10.33 18.15 -3.53
C LEU A 169 -9.33 17.02 -3.21
N LYS A 170 -9.47 16.38 -2.04
CA LYS A 170 -8.64 15.24 -1.63
C LYS A 170 -8.72 14.11 -2.66
N GLU A 171 -9.93 13.71 -3.05
CA GLU A 171 -10.14 12.62 -4.00
C GLU A 171 -9.51 12.92 -5.38
N VAL A 172 -9.68 14.14 -5.88
CA VAL A 172 -9.10 14.54 -7.18
C VAL A 172 -7.58 14.62 -7.09
N CYS A 173 -7.03 15.22 -6.02
CA CYS A 173 -5.60 15.27 -5.79
C CYS A 173 -4.97 13.86 -5.67
N GLU A 174 -5.68 12.88 -5.09
CA GLU A 174 -5.23 11.49 -5.04
C GLU A 174 -5.21 10.84 -6.43
N LYS A 175 -6.26 11.05 -7.25
CA LYS A 175 -6.36 10.46 -8.60
C LYS A 175 -5.28 10.94 -9.56
N ILE A 176 -4.86 12.19 -9.44
CA ILE A 176 -3.88 12.81 -10.34
C ILE A 176 -2.45 12.85 -9.75
N GLY A 177 -2.28 12.41 -8.51
CA GLY A 177 -0.98 12.41 -7.83
C GLY A 177 -0.47 13.81 -7.46
N ALA A 178 -1.37 14.75 -7.15
CA ALA A 178 -1.00 16.07 -6.65
C ALA A 178 -0.55 15.95 -5.18
N THR A 179 0.73 16.27 -4.94
CA THR A 179 1.37 16.14 -3.62
C THR A 179 1.95 17.45 -3.11
N THR A 180 2.19 18.44 -3.96
CA THR A 180 2.67 19.76 -3.52
C THR A 180 1.53 20.76 -3.38
N GLU A 181 1.73 21.80 -2.58
CA GLU A 181 0.75 22.86 -2.37
C GLU A 181 0.35 23.53 -3.69
N GLU A 182 1.29 23.82 -4.59
CA GLU A 182 1.01 24.45 -5.88
C GLU A 182 0.17 23.55 -6.80
N GLN A 183 0.44 22.24 -6.75
CA GLN A 183 -0.37 21.26 -7.49
C GLN A 183 -1.77 21.20 -6.92
N ILE A 184 -1.92 21.13 -5.59
CA ILE A 184 -3.23 21.12 -4.92
C ILE A 184 -4.01 22.40 -5.23
N GLN A 185 -3.34 23.54 -5.23
CA GLN A 185 -3.93 24.84 -5.58
C GLN A 185 -4.42 24.85 -7.04
N THR A 186 -3.60 24.38 -7.98
CA THR A 186 -3.97 24.29 -9.41
C THR A 186 -5.22 23.42 -9.61
N VAL A 187 -5.33 22.35 -8.83
CA VAL A 187 -6.48 21.44 -8.89
C VAL A 187 -7.72 22.10 -8.31
N ALA A 188 -7.58 22.81 -7.19
CA ALA A 188 -8.65 23.60 -6.61
C ALA A 188 -9.12 24.71 -7.54
N ASP A 189 -8.21 25.40 -8.24
CA ASP A 189 -8.52 26.42 -9.25
C ASP A 189 -9.28 25.83 -10.44
N THR A 190 -9.01 24.59 -10.81
CA THR A 190 -9.70 23.88 -11.89
C THR A 190 -11.11 23.44 -11.47
N LEU A 191 -11.28 23.01 -10.22
CA LEU A 191 -12.57 22.57 -9.67
C LEU A 191 -13.49 23.74 -9.35
N TRP A 192 -12.93 24.81 -8.81
CA TRP A 192 -13.63 26.02 -8.40
C TRP A 192 -12.91 27.23 -8.99
N PRO A 193 -13.08 27.48 -10.30
CA PRO A 193 -12.52 28.67 -10.91
C PRO A 193 -13.09 29.88 -10.17
N GLU A 194 -12.21 30.76 -9.70
CA GLU A 194 -12.67 32.06 -9.22
C GLU A 194 -13.50 32.68 -10.32
N ALA A 195 -14.63 33.27 -9.94
CA ALA A 195 -15.49 33.99 -10.87
C ALA A 195 -14.75 35.26 -11.33
N VAL A 196 -13.76 35.07 -12.20
CA VAL A 196 -13.28 36.12 -13.07
C VAL A 196 -14.50 36.49 -13.89
N THR A 197 -14.90 37.74 -13.73
CA THR A 197 -15.77 38.48 -14.62
C THR A 197 -15.67 37.91 -16.03
N THR A 198 -16.82 37.59 -16.62
CA THR A 198 -16.98 37.18 -18.01
C THR A 198 -16.36 38.21 -18.97
N ALA A 199 -15.03 38.24 -19.06
CA ALA A 199 -14.28 38.96 -20.06
C ALA A 199 -13.85 37.91 -21.07
N ALA A 200 -14.81 37.56 -21.92
CA ALA A 200 -14.59 36.96 -23.23
C ALA A 200 -13.74 35.68 -23.24
N ALA A 201 -14.44 34.54 -23.16
CA ALA A 201 -14.18 33.48 -24.12
C ALA A 201 -14.42 34.03 -25.54
N GLN A 202 -13.51 34.87 -26.04
CA GLN A 202 -13.33 35.04 -27.46
C GLN A 202 -12.75 33.72 -27.94
N LEU A 203 -13.65 32.82 -28.36
CA LEU A 203 -13.38 31.93 -29.47
C LEU A 203 -12.77 32.78 -30.58
N LYS A 204 -11.44 32.78 -30.63
CA LYS A 204 -10.68 33.30 -31.76
C LYS A 204 -10.91 32.29 -32.88
N ILE A 205 -12.05 32.42 -33.55
CA ILE A 205 -12.27 31.83 -34.86
C ILE A 205 -11.15 32.42 -35.71
N LEU A 206 -10.13 31.60 -35.96
CA LEU A 206 -9.08 31.87 -36.94
C LEU A 206 -9.79 32.13 -38.28
N PRO A 207 -9.73 33.35 -38.84
CA PRO A 207 -10.10 33.51 -40.23
C PRO A 207 -9.05 32.77 -41.05
N GLY A 208 -9.52 31.82 -41.87
CA GLY A 208 -8.70 31.09 -42.80
C GLY A 208 -7.86 32.04 -43.65
N GLY A 209 -6.54 31.91 -43.51
CA GLY A 209 -5.55 32.56 -44.36
C GLY A 209 -4.49 31.52 -44.70
N THR A 210 -4.76 30.69 -45.71
CA THR A 210 -3.69 29.99 -46.43
C THR A 210 -2.91 31.03 -47.21
N LEU A 211 -1.60 31.17 -46.96
CA LEU A 211 -0.55 31.73 -47.82
C LEU A 211 0.72 31.75 -46.95
N GLY A 212 1.66 30.83 -47.13
CA GLY A 212 2.64 30.93 -48.20
C GLY A 212 3.94 31.47 -47.60
N GLY A 213 4.94 30.60 -47.46
CA GLY A 213 6.19 30.89 -46.77
C GLY A 213 6.99 32.04 -47.40
N LYS A 214 7.62 32.83 -46.51
CA LYS A 214 8.91 33.52 -46.69
C LYS A 214 9.20 34.26 -45.39
N GLU A 215 9.80 33.56 -44.43
CA GLU A 215 10.45 34.24 -43.31
C GLU A 215 11.67 35.01 -43.84
N SER A 216 11.65 36.31 -43.60
CA SER A 216 12.67 37.26 -44.02
C SER A 216 14.00 37.00 -43.29
N LEU A 217 15.05 36.65 -44.03
CA LEU A 217 16.44 36.52 -43.55
C LEU A 217 17.16 37.88 -43.37
N SER A 218 16.42 38.97 -43.25
CA SER A 218 16.97 40.33 -43.23
C SER A 218 17.61 40.74 -41.89
N ASN A 219 17.32 40.02 -40.79
CA ASN A 219 17.75 40.41 -39.45
C ASN A 219 18.82 39.50 -38.83
N LEU A 220 19.48 38.64 -39.62
CA LEU A 220 20.51 37.72 -39.14
C LEU A 220 21.91 38.25 -39.47
N SER A 221 22.82 38.15 -38.49
CA SER A 221 24.25 38.45 -38.65
C SER A 221 24.87 37.60 -39.77
N PRO A 222 25.89 38.07 -40.50
CA PRO A 222 26.60 37.28 -41.51
C PRO A 222 27.04 35.89 -41.00
N GLU A 223 27.39 35.76 -39.72
CA GLU A 223 27.80 34.50 -39.11
C GLU A 223 26.63 33.52 -38.90
N GLU A 224 25.42 34.02 -38.62
CA GLU A 224 24.23 33.18 -38.43
C GLU A 224 23.69 32.64 -39.76
N LYS A 225 23.89 33.39 -40.85
CA LYS A 225 23.54 32.94 -42.21
C LYS A 225 24.39 31.75 -42.66
N VAL A 226 25.68 31.74 -42.34
CA VAL A 226 26.58 30.62 -42.66
C VAL A 226 26.21 29.38 -41.84
N ARG A 227 25.91 29.54 -40.54
CA ARG A 227 25.51 28.42 -39.68
C ARG A 227 24.21 27.74 -40.12
N ARG A 228 23.18 28.51 -40.50
CA ARG A 228 21.93 27.95 -41.02
C ARG A 228 22.08 27.35 -42.42
N GLY A 229 22.93 27.93 -43.27
CA GLY A 229 23.23 27.37 -44.60
C GLY A 229 23.95 26.02 -44.54
N LEU A 230 24.85 25.82 -43.58
CA LEU A 230 25.55 24.54 -43.40
C LEU A 230 24.63 23.44 -42.82
N ALA A 231 23.73 23.82 -41.91
CA ALA A 231 22.78 22.87 -41.30
C ALA A 231 21.72 22.34 -42.27
N ALA A 232 21.33 23.13 -43.28
CA ALA A 232 20.41 22.68 -44.32
C ALA A 232 21.06 21.66 -45.27
N LYS A 233 22.38 21.72 -45.48
CA LYS A 233 23.09 20.85 -46.43
C LYS A 233 23.48 19.48 -45.87
N ILE A 234 23.42 19.30 -44.55
CA ILE A 234 23.70 18.03 -43.86
C ILE A 234 22.42 17.16 -43.74
N LYS A 235 21.24 17.72 -44.02
CA LYS A 235 19.96 17.01 -43.89
C LYS A 235 19.40 16.47 -45.23
N GLU A 236 20.13 16.63 -46.33
CA GLU A 236 19.79 16.13 -47.68
C GLU A 236 20.88 15.24 -48.30
N GLY A 237 21.77 14.67 -47.49
CA GLY A 237 22.71 13.61 -47.91
C GLY A 237 22.63 12.43 -46.94
#